data_AF-A0A970W5U5-F1
#
_entry.id   AF-A0A970W5U5-F1
#
_cell.length_a   1.000
_cell.length_b   1.000
_cell.length_c   1.000
_cell.angle_alpha   90.00
_cell.angle_beta   90.00
_cell.angle_gamma   90.00
#
_symmetry.space_group_name_H-M   'P 1'
#
loop_
_entity.id
_entity.type
_entity.pdbx_description
1 polymer ?
#
loop_
_entity_poly.entity_id
_entity_poly.type
_entity_poly.pdbx_seq_one_letter_code
_entity_poly.pdbx_strand_id
1 'polypeptide(L)' 'MLLVASMNGRVGISVAMEVLRRGGSALDAVETGIRLVEANADDHSVGVGGTPNLL' A
#
# COMPACT_ATOMS: atom_id res chain seq x y z
N MET A 1 4.23 -4.66 17.56
CA MET A 1 4.39 -4.43 16.11
C MET A 1 3.80 -3.08 15.78
N LEU A 2 4.52 -2.26 15.01
CA LEU A 2 4.07 -0.93 14.59
C LEU A 2 4.10 -0.88 13.06
N LEU A 3 3.06 -0.32 12.46
CA LEU A 3 2.96 -0.04 11.03
C LEU A 3 2.35 1.34 10.87
N VAL A 4 2.94 2.17 10.02
CA VAL A 4 2.49 3.53 9.75
C VAL A 4 2.40 3.69 8.23
N ALA A 5 1.33 4.31 7.76
CA ALA A 5 1.17 4.66 6.35
C ALA A 5 0.55 6.05 6.22
N SER A 6 0.74 6.68 5.05
CA SER A 6 0.01 7.90 4.67
C SER A 6 -1.49 7.60 4.45
N MET A 7 -2.28 8.64 4.19
CA MET A 7 -3.72 8.50 3.95
C MET A 7 -4.06 7.48 2.84
N ASN A 8 -3.29 7.46 1.75
CA ASN A 8 -3.46 6.53 0.64
C ASN A 8 -3.30 5.06 1.08
N GLY A 9 -2.44 4.81 2.07
CA GLY A 9 -2.21 3.48 2.62
C GLY A 9 -3.40 2.86 3.34
N ARG A 10 -4.50 3.60 3.56
CA ARG A 10 -5.71 3.08 4.24
C ARG A 10 -6.26 1.79 3.63
N VAL A 11 -6.14 1.61 2.32
CA VAL A 11 -6.63 0.40 1.62
C VAL A 11 -5.73 -0.83 1.84
N GLY A 12 -4.44 -0.63 2.14
CA GLY A 12 -3.46 -1.71 2.30
C GLY A 12 -2.99 -1.97 3.74
N ILE A 13 -3.14 -1.00 4.65
CA ILE A 13 -2.52 -1.03 5.99
C ILE A 13 -2.99 -2.22 6.84
N SER A 14 -4.25 -2.64 6.72
CA SER A 14 -4.78 -3.79 7.45
C SER A 14 -4.18 -5.11 6.96
N VAL A 15 -3.99 -5.27 5.65
CA VAL A 15 -3.40 -6.48 5.06
C VAL A 15 -1.91 -6.56 5.38
N ALA A 16 -1.19 -5.44 5.30
CA ALA A 16 0.21 -5.35 5.73
C ALA A 16 0.38 -5.74 7.22
N MET A 17 -0.51 -5.28 8.10
CA MET A 17 -0.51 -5.68 9.51
C MET A 17 -0.76 -7.17 9.71
N GLU A 18 -1.56 -7.80 8.86
CA GLU A 18 -1.80 -9.24 8.93
C GLU A 18 -0.55 -10.06 8.58
N VAL A 19 0.22 -9.65 7.56
CA VAL A 19 1.50 -10.29 7.22
C VAL A 19 2.44 -10.28 8.43
N LEU A 20 2.56 -9.11 9.08
CA LEU A 20 3.33 -8.95 10.30
C LEU A 20 2.82 -9.86 11.44
N ARG A 21 1.52 -9.91 11.69
CA ARG A 21 0.93 -10.78 12.75
C ARG A 21 1.17 -12.26 12.53
N ARG A 22 1.32 -12.70 11.28
CA ARG A 22 1.62 -14.08 10.91
C ARG A 22 3.12 -14.42 10.99
N GLY A 23 3.96 -13.47 11.44
CA GLY A 23 5.41 -13.65 11.51
C GLY A 23 6.12 -13.44 10.17
N GLY A 24 5.45 -12.85 9.18
CA GLY A 24 6.06 -12.46 7.91
C GLY A 24 7.08 -11.33 8.08
N SER A 25 7.90 -11.12 7.06
CA SER A 25 8.94 -10.08 7.13
C SER A 25 8.33 -8.67 7.02
N ALA A 26 9.08 -7.67 7.49
CA ALA A 26 8.70 -6.27 7.32
C ALA A 26 8.62 -5.88 5.83
N LEU A 27 9.47 -6.48 4.98
CA LEU A 27 9.48 -6.24 3.54
C LEU A 27 8.20 -6.76 2.89
N ASP A 28 7.82 -8.01 3.19
CA ASP A 28 6.59 -8.63 2.66
C ASP A 28 5.35 -7.83 3.07
N ALA A 29 5.33 -7.32 4.31
CA ALA A 29 4.22 -6.52 4.81
C ALA A 29 4.07 -5.19 4.05
N VAL A 30 5.18 -4.46 3.85
CA VAL A 30 5.18 -3.20 3.10
C VAL A 30 4.77 -3.45 1.65
N GLU A 31 5.41 -4.42 0.98
CA GLU A 31 5.12 -4.75 -0.42
C GLU A 31 3.65 -5.15 -0.62
N THR A 32 3.11 -5.99 0.25
CA THR A 32 1.70 -6.42 0.18
C THR A 32 0.75 -5.24 0.38
N GLY A 33 1.08 -4.33 1.30
CA GLY A 33 0.29 -3.13 1.56
C GLY A 33 0.29 -2.15 0.38
N ILE A 34 1.47 -1.82 -0.17
CA ILE A 34 1.59 -0.82 -1.25
C ILE A 34 0.98 -1.31 -2.56
N ARG A 35 1.02 -2.62 -2.84
CA ARG A 35 0.40 -3.20 -4.04
C ARG A 35 -1.10 -2.91 -4.13
N LEU A 36 -1.79 -2.89 -2.99
CA LEU A 36 -3.21 -2.54 -2.92
C LEU A 36 -3.49 -1.06 -3.17
N VAL A 37 -2.54 -0.19 -2.79
CA VAL A 37 -2.61 1.24 -3.12
C VAL A 37 -2.40 1.44 -4.62
N GLU A 38 -1.36 0.84 -5.20
CA GLU A 38 -1.04 0.95 -6.63
C GLU A 38 -2.12 0.36 -7.54
N ALA A 39 -2.87 -0.65 -7.07
CA ALA A 39 -3.95 -1.26 -7.84
C ALA A 39 -5.28 -0.48 -7.76
N ASN A 40 -5.39 0.52 -6.87
CA ASN A 40 -6.62 1.28 -6.68
C ASN A 40 -6.75 2.38 -7.75
N ALA A 41 -7.57 2.14 -8.78
CA ALA A 41 -7.78 3.10 -9.87
C ALA A 41 -8.43 4.43 -9.44
N ASP A 42 -9.05 4.48 -8.25
CA ASP A 42 -9.59 5.71 -7.66
C ASP A 42 -8.49 6.57 -6.99
N ASP A 43 -7.26 6.04 -6.84
CA ASP A 43 -6.10 6.80 -6.39
C ASP A 43 -5.34 7.39 -7.58
N HIS A 44 -5.55 8.69 -7.82
CA HIS A 44 -4.88 9.40 -8.92
C HIS A 44 -3.45 9.84 -8.61
N SER A 45 -2.91 9.49 -7.44
CA SER A 45 -1.56 9.88 -7.00
C SER A 45 -0.55 8.73 -6.98
N VAL A 46 -0.98 7.46 -7.06
CA VAL A 46 -0.11 6.29 -6.96
C VAL A 46 -0.58 5.17 -7.90
N GLY A 47 0.31 4.65 -8.75
CA GLY A 47 0.05 3.44 -9.53
C GLY A 47 -0.97 3.61 -10.67
N VAL A 48 -1.87 2.62 -10.80
CA VAL A 48 -2.91 2.57 -11.84
C VAL A 48 -3.89 3.73 -11.66
N GLY A 49 -4.17 4.47 -12.73
CA GLY A 49 -5.01 5.66 -12.65
C GLY A 49 -4.25 6.91 -12.18
N GLY A 50 -2.94 6.79 -11.92
CA GLY A 50 -2.05 7.89 -11.60
C GLY A 50 -2.05 8.96 -12.69
N THR A 51 -2.03 10.23 -12.25
CA THR A 51 -2.04 11.38 -13.16
C THR A 51 -0.75 11.40 -14.00
N PRO A 52 -0.84 11.39 -15.34
CA PRO A 52 0.35 11.39 -16.19
C PRO A 52 1.11 12.71 -16.10
N ASN A 53 2.41 12.67 -16.39
CA ASN A 53 3.13 13.88 -16.68
C ASN A 53 2.63 14.47 -18.01
N LEU A 54 2.52 15.80 -18.10
CA LEU A 54 2.09 16.49 -19.32
C LEU A 54 3.22 16.70 -20.33
N LEU A 55 4.45 16.31 -19.98
CA LEU A 55 5.68 16.49 -20.76
C LEU A 55 6.47 15.18 -20.85
#